data_AF-D5ZUA6-F1
#
_entry.id   AF-D5ZUA6-F1
#
_cell.length_a   1.000
_cell.length_b   1.000
_cell.length_c   1.000
_cell.angle_alpha   90.00
_cell.angle_beta   90.00
_cell.angle_gamma   90.00
#
_symmetry.space_group_name_H-M   'P 1'
#
loop_
_entity.id
_entity.type
_entity.pdbx_description
1 polymer ?
#
loop_
_entity_poly.entity_id
_entity_poly.type
_entity_poly.pdbx_seq_one_letter_code
_entity_poly.pdbx_strand_id
1 'polypeptide(L)'
;MRAALPRRTRTGPRGRQGACTRPRHPGLRHGRPPDPVPSPGSRTVRHRALPRRSNRSGDRPTSPLTLGPCSHATADASVLLDDLADRDRYPHRDEVVAYLTAYADRSDAEIRTGCRVSAVRRTGAGFEVELDGGDRLSARAVVAASGTFGRPHRPALPGLEEFTGQVLHAADYRSPAPFTGRRVVVVGAGNSAVQIAVELAETARVTLATRGPVKFVAQRVLGRDLHFWLTRTGLDTAPLGRFLSRPPAQPVLDDGRYRAALAAGQPELRPLFTGAGGTKLVWPDGQREEVDAIVLATGYRPDLPYLARLDGALDAEGDPRHREGLATNVPGLAFVGLEWQRSLSSNSLRGVGRDAERIAWRLAAPLARR
;
A
#
# COMPACT_ATOMS: atom_id res chain seq x y z
N MET A 1 -35.70 -27.05 -39.87
CA MET A 1 -37.18 -27.01 -39.80
C MET A 1 -37.60 -25.72 -39.12
N ARG A 2 -38.17 -24.78 -39.88
CA ARG A 2 -38.72 -23.49 -39.44
C ARG A 2 -40.20 -23.47 -39.83
N ALA A 3 -41.06 -22.96 -38.94
CA ALA A 3 -42.37 -22.38 -39.24
C ALA A 3 -42.87 -21.70 -37.95
N ALA A 4 -43.71 -20.68 -37.92
CA ALA A 4 -44.08 -19.58 -38.80
C ALA A 4 -45.03 -18.70 -37.94
N LEU A 5 -44.86 -17.38 -37.94
CA LEU A 5 -45.88 -16.42 -37.46
C LEU A 5 -45.93 -15.26 -38.46
N PRO A 6 -47.12 -14.72 -38.80
CA PRO A 6 -47.31 -13.99 -40.04
C PRO A 6 -47.04 -12.48 -39.92
N ARG A 7 -46.59 -11.92 -41.05
CA ARG A 7 -46.52 -10.48 -41.37
C ARG A 7 -47.87 -9.95 -41.83
N ARG A 8 -48.14 -8.66 -41.57
CA ARG A 8 -48.57 -7.65 -42.58
C ARG A 8 -48.42 -6.24 -41.97
N THR A 9 -47.42 -5.47 -42.42
CA THR A 9 -47.46 -4.35 -43.41
C THR A 9 -48.11 -3.06 -42.87
N ARG A 10 -47.38 -1.96 -42.63
CA ARG A 10 -46.68 -1.02 -43.54
C ARG A 10 -47.57 0.20 -43.80
N THR A 11 -47.14 1.39 -43.34
CA THR A 11 -47.12 2.68 -44.09
C THR A 11 -46.60 3.81 -43.19
N GLY A 12 -45.44 4.38 -43.56
CA GLY A 12 -45.13 5.80 -43.26
C GLY A 12 -45.85 6.71 -44.27
N PRO A 13 -45.69 8.05 -44.21
CA PRO A 13 -44.44 8.65 -44.68
C PRO A 13 -43.99 9.98 -44.03
N ARG A 14 -42.69 10.30 -44.25
CA ARG A 14 -42.04 11.60 -44.60
C ARG A 14 -42.56 12.88 -43.90
N GLY A 15 -41.77 13.65 -43.16
CA GLY A 15 -40.47 14.24 -43.49
C GLY A 15 -40.63 15.72 -43.81
N ARG A 16 -39.91 16.63 -43.12
CA ARG A 16 -39.62 17.99 -43.62
C ARG A 16 -38.47 18.65 -42.83
N GLN A 17 -37.52 19.13 -43.61
CA GLN A 17 -36.42 20.02 -43.24
C GLN A 17 -36.96 21.45 -43.03
N GLY A 18 -36.28 22.23 -42.18
CA GLY A 18 -36.47 23.68 -42.06
C GLY A 18 -35.21 24.30 -41.46
N ALA A 19 -34.55 25.15 -42.25
CA ALA A 19 -33.30 25.84 -41.91
C ALA A 19 -33.55 27.27 -41.42
N CYS A 20 -32.57 27.76 -40.64
CA CYS A 20 -32.11 29.15 -40.49
C CYS A 20 -33.00 30.21 -39.82
N THR A 21 -32.55 30.74 -38.67
CA THR A 21 -32.07 32.14 -38.51
C THR A 21 -31.52 32.40 -37.10
N ARG A 22 -30.38 33.11 -37.02
CA ARG A 22 -29.73 33.62 -35.78
C ARG A 22 -30.47 34.86 -35.24
N PRO A 23 -30.29 35.18 -33.95
CA PRO A 23 -29.62 36.45 -33.63
C PRO A 23 -28.51 36.31 -32.57
N ARG A 24 -27.82 37.43 -32.32
CA ARG A 24 -26.44 37.60 -31.88
C ARG A 24 -26.24 37.52 -30.35
N HIS A 25 -25.05 37.07 -29.95
CA HIS A 25 -24.45 37.26 -28.62
C HIS A 25 -24.12 38.73 -28.33
N PRO A 26 -24.03 39.08 -27.04
CA PRO A 26 -22.74 39.43 -26.43
C PRO A 26 -22.53 38.56 -25.17
N GLY A 27 -21.35 38.23 -24.66
CA GLY A 27 -19.98 38.58 -24.93
C GLY A 27 -19.23 38.17 -23.66
N LEU A 28 -18.46 37.07 -23.70
CA LEU A 28 -17.56 36.70 -22.60
C LEU A 28 -16.24 36.23 -23.21
N ARG A 29 -15.17 36.92 -22.79
CA ARG A 29 -13.80 36.74 -23.23
C ARG A 29 -13.29 35.37 -22.75
N HIS A 30 -12.87 34.51 -23.68
CA HIS A 30 -12.09 33.33 -23.34
C HIS A 30 -10.65 33.75 -23.03
N GLY A 31 -10.22 33.54 -21.79
CA GLY A 31 -8.82 33.53 -21.41
C GLY A 31 -8.09 32.36 -22.07
N ARG A 32 -6.86 32.61 -22.49
CA ARG A 32 -5.89 31.62 -23.01
C ARG A 32 -5.73 30.46 -22.01
N PRO A 33 -5.63 29.20 -22.45
CA PRO A 33 -5.16 28.13 -21.58
C PRO A 33 -3.69 28.37 -21.20
N PRO A 34 -3.27 28.03 -19.97
CA PRO A 34 -1.87 28.15 -19.57
C PRO A 34 -1.01 27.12 -20.31
N ASP A 35 0.22 27.53 -20.65
CA ASP A 35 1.23 26.68 -21.27
C ASP A 35 1.57 25.45 -20.39
N PRO A 36 1.88 24.29 -20.98
CA PRO A 36 2.25 23.09 -20.22
C PRO A 36 3.59 23.30 -19.49
N VAL A 37 3.58 22.99 -18.19
CA VAL A 37 4.75 22.99 -17.31
C VAL A 37 5.78 21.96 -17.83
N PRO A 38 7.06 22.32 -18.00
CA PRO A 38 8.08 21.36 -18.45
C PRO A 38 8.34 20.29 -17.38
N SER A 39 8.28 19.03 -17.78
CA SER A 39 8.68 17.86 -16.98
C SER A 39 10.12 18.01 -16.49
N PRO A 40 10.45 17.72 -15.21
CA PRO A 40 11.82 17.71 -14.76
C PRO A 40 12.59 16.58 -15.45
N GLY A 41 13.59 16.98 -16.24
CA GLY A 41 14.44 16.08 -17.02
C GLY A 41 15.20 15.07 -16.15
N SER A 42 15.40 13.89 -16.72
CA SER A 42 16.28 12.85 -16.21
C SER A 42 17.70 13.40 -16.01
N ARG A 43 18.08 13.62 -14.74
CA ARG A 43 19.50 13.81 -14.39
C ARG A 43 20.15 12.43 -14.31
N THR A 44 20.84 12.03 -15.37
CA THR A 44 21.86 10.99 -15.31
C THR A 44 23.08 11.57 -14.58
N VAL A 45 23.26 11.26 -13.30
CA VAL A 45 24.52 11.57 -12.61
C VAL A 45 25.57 10.56 -13.07
N ARG A 46 26.40 10.96 -14.04
CA ARG A 46 27.61 10.20 -14.39
C ARG A 46 28.64 10.40 -13.27
N HIS A 47 28.87 9.38 -12.45
CA HIS A 47 30.02 9.38 -11.55
C HIS A 47 31.31 9.17 -12.34
N ARG A 48 32.25 10.08 -12.09
CA ARG A 48 33.61 10.11 -12.64
C ARG A 48 34.38 8.89 -12.14
N ALA A 49 34.84 8.05 -13.08
CA ALA A 49 35.72 6.93 -12.77
C ALA A 49 37.03 7.43 -12.14
N LEU A 50 37.37 6.91 -10.96
CA LEU A 50 38.70 7.05 -10.36
C LEU A 50 39.64 5.97 -10.92
N PRO A 51 40.92 6.28 -11.16
CA PRO A 51 41.82 5.40 -11.89
C PRO A 51 42.26 4.19 -11.04
N ARG A 52 42.33 3.03 -11.70
CA ARG A 52 42.87 1.78 -11.17
C ARG A 52 44.35 1.96 -10.81
N ARG A 53 44.70 1.74 -9.54
CA ARG A 53 46.09 1.49 -9.14
C ARG A 53 46.43 0.01 -9.38
N SER A 54 47.43 -0.21 -10.20
CA SER A 54 48.13 -1.48 -10.36
C SER A 54 48.97 -1.78 -9.11
N ASN A 55 48.88 -2.99 -8.57
CA ASN A 55 49.94 -3.52 -7.71
C ASN A 55 50.31 -4.93 -8.15
N ARG A 56 51.57 -5.10 -8.56
CA ARG A 56 52.22 -6.38 -8.83
C ARG A 56 52.71 -7.00 -7.51
N SER A 57 52.45 -8.29 -7.38
CA SER A 57 53.24 -9.38 -6.76
C SER A 57 54.02 -9.15 -5.45
N GLY A 58 53.74 -10.00 -4.46
CA GLY A 58 54.70 -10.38 -3.42
C GLY A 58 54.05 -11.01 -2.19
N ASP A 59 54.19 -12.34 -2.07
CA ASP A 59 54.07 -13.19 -0.88
C ASP A 59 52.72 -13.44 -0.16
N ARG A 60 52.37 -14.74 -0.14
CA ARG A 60 51.61 -15.41 0.93
C ARG A 60 52.63 -16.08 1.87
N PRO A 61 52.34 -16.23 3.18
CA PRO A 61 51.65 -17.45 3.60
C PRO A 61 50.60 -17.30 4.73
N THR A 62 49.63 -18.24 4.68
CA THR A 62 48.92 -18.92 5.80
C THR A 62 47.92 -18.18 6.72
N SER A 63 46.67 -18.64 6.64
CA SER A 63 45.42 -18.39 7.39
C SER A 63 45.49 -18.59 8.94
N PRO A 64 44.42 -18.37 9.74
CA PRO A 64 43.07 -17.89 9.43
C PRO A 64 42.58 -16.73 10.33
N LEU A 65 42.04 -15.66 9.75
CA LEU A 65 41.28 -14.67 10.52
C LEU A 65 39.79 -14.81 10.22
N THR A 66 39.12 -15.38 11.23
CA THR A 66 37.75 -15.16 11.68
C THR A 66 36.98 -14.11 10.87
N LEU A 67 36.02 -14.57 10.06
CA LEU A 67 34.95 -13.74 9.51
C LEU A 67 34.10 -13.23 10.68
N GLY A 68 34.35 -11.99 11.10
CA GLY A 68 33.50 -11.29 12.05
C GLY A 68 32.09 -11.11 11.47
N PRO A 69 31.03 -11.31 12.28
CA PRO A 69 29.68 -11.04 11.84
C PRO A 69 29.51 -9.53 11.59
N CYS A 70 28.88 -9.18 10.46
CA CYS A 70 28.39 -7.83 10.19
C CYS A 70 27.30 -7.46 11.20
N SER A 71 27.72 -7.01 12.38
CA SER A 71 26.87 -6.56 13.49
C SER A 71 26.45 -5.09 13.38
N HIS A 72 26.83 -4.38 12.32
CA HIS A 72 26.69 -2.92 12.24
C HIS A 72 25.33 -2.43 11.71
N ALA A 73 24.56 -3.26 10.99
CA ALA A 73 23.30 -2.83 10.40
C ALA A 73 22.14 -2.65 11.41
N THR A 74 22.19 -3.34 12.56
CA THR A 74 21.16 -3.20 13.60
C THR A 74 21.39 -2.01 14.53
N ALA A 75 22.65 -1.62 14.74
CA ALA A 75 23.02 -0.47 15.55
C ALA A 75 22.67 0.86 14.86
N ASP A 76 22.88 0.98 13.55
CA ASP A 76 22.64 2.24 12.82
C ASP A 76 21.16 2.63 12.70
N ALA A 77 20.25 1.65 12.62
CA ALA A 77 18.82 1.95 12.62
C ALA A 77 18.33 2.46 13.99
N SER A 78 18.93 1.97 15.10
CA SER A 78 18.63 2.49 16.43
C SER A 78 19.21 3.89 16.68
N VAL A 79 20.39 4.19 16.13
CA VAL A 79 21.06 5.48 16.33
C VAL A 79 20.33 6.63 15.62
N LEU A 80 19.71 6.42 14.46
CA LEU A 80 18.92 7.48 13.83
C LEU A 80 17.48 7.61 14.34
N LEU A 81 16.92 6.57 14.96
CA LEU A 81 15.65 6.70 15.69
C LEU A 81 15.83 7.58 16.93
N ASP A 82 17.06 7.69 17.47
CA ASP A 82 17.39 8.60 18.57
C ASP A 82 17.43 10.08 18.14
N ASP A 83 17.70 10.39 16.86
CA ASP A 83 17.69 11.75 16.31
C ASP A 83 16.26 12.29 16.02
N LEU A 84 15.24 11.43 16.10
CA LEU A 84 13.83 11.87 16.19
C LEU A 84 13.57 12.33 17.64
N ALA A 85 14.27 13.39 18.03
CA ALA A 85 14.35 13.90 19.40
C ALA A 85 13.04 14.55 19.87
N ASP A 86 12.08 13.68 20.20
CA ASP A 86 11.22 13.76 21.36
C ASP A 86 10.71 12.33 21.64
N ARG A 87 11.36 11.64 22.58
CA ARG A 87 11.20 10.20 22.84
C ARG A 87 9.77 9.80 23.27
N ASP A 88 8.89 10.77 23.53
CA ASP A 88 7.54 10.55 24.02
C ASP A 88 6.43 10.87 22.99
N ARG A 89 6.79 11.22 21.74
CA ARG A 89 5.80 11.45 20.67
C ARG A 89 6.01 10.57 19.44
N TYR A 90 4.97 10.51 18.62
CA TYR A 90 5.03 9.89 17.31
C TYR A 90 5.63 10.87 16.28
N PRO A 91 6.50 10.38 15.38
CA PRO A 91 7.05 11.23 14.33
C PRO A 91 5.97 11.59 13.31
N HIS A 92 6.06 12.81 12.77
CA HIS A 92 5.28 13.22 11.62
C HIS A 92 5.82 12.56 10.34
N ARG A 93 4.99 12.58 9.28
CA ARG A 93 5.31 12.02 7.97
C ARG A 93 6.67 12.49 7.45
N ASP A 94 6.91 13.80 7.46
CA ASP A 94 8.12 14.37 6.85
C ASP A 94 9.39 14.03 7.64
N GLU A 95 9.28 13.82 8.95
CA GLU A 95 10.40 13.36 9.78
C GLU A 95 10.79 11.92 9.44
N VAL A 96 9.80 11.05 9.22
CA VAL A 96 10.05 9.67 8.75
C VAL A 96 10.67 9.66 7.36
N VAL A 97 10.22 10.55 6.46
CA VAL A 97 10.81 10.70 5.12
C VAL A 97 12.28 11.12 5.23
N ALA A 98 12.58 12.15 6.03
CA ALA A 98 13.94 12.63 6.23
C ALA A 98 14.86 11.53 6.80
N TYR A 99 14.37 10.77 7.78
CA TYR A 99 15.07 9.60 8.33
C TYR A 99 15.42 8.57 7.25
N LEU A 100 14.45 8.19 6.40
CA LEU A 100 14.66 7.19 5.35
C LEU A 100 15.60 7.68 4.25
N THR A 101 15.54 8.97 3.88
CA THR A 101 16.47 9.57 2.93
C THR A 101 17.90 9.53 3.48
N ALA A 102 18.10 9.95 4.73
CA ALA A 102 19.42 9.90 5.35
C ALA A 102 19.95 8.46 5.49
N TYR A 103 19.08 7.49 5.76
CA TYR A 103 19.43 6.08 5.78
C TYR A 103 19.86 5.56 4.40
N ALA A 104 19.16 5.94 3.33
CA ALA A 104 19.52 5.58 1.96
C ALA A 104 20.89 6.17 1.55
N ASP A 105 21.16 7.43 1.91
CA ASP A 105 22.41 8.13 1.56
C ASP A 105 23.65 7.51 2.20
N ARG A 106 23.50 6.83 3.35
CA ARG A 106 24.59 6.10 4.02
C ARG A 106 24.75 4.66 3.53
N SER A 107 23.83 4.16 2.71
CA SER A 107 23.89 2.79 2.23
C SER A 107 24.82 2.70 1.00
N ASP A 108 25.66 1.67 0.96
CA ASP A 108 26.48 1.33 -0.22
C ASP A 108 25.66 0.65 -1.34
N ALA A 109 24.32 0.71 -1.27
CA ALA A 109 23.44 0.07 -2.23
C ALA A 109 23.24 0.93 -3.48
N GLU A 110 23.25 0.31 -4.66
CA GLU A 110 22.83 0.97 -5.89
C GLU A 110 21.30 1.14 -5.89
N ILE A 111 20.81 2.34 -5.59
CA ILE A 111 19.38 2.66 -5.57
C ILE A 111 19.00 3.36 -6.88
N ARG A 112 18.13 2.72 -7.68
CA ARG A 112 17.59 3.27 -8.93
C ARG A 112 16.12 3.67 -8.76
N THR A 113 15.86 4.98 -8.75
CA THR A 113 14.50 5.54 -8.72
C THR A 113 13.92 5.68 -10.12
N GLY A 114 12.58 5.70 -10.25
CA GLY A 114 11.92 5.81 -11.56
C GLY A 114 11.96 4.52 -12.39
N CYS A 115 12.48 3.43 -11.83
CA CYS A 115 12.56 2.11 -12.45
C CYS A 115 11.47 1.19 -11.88
N ARG A 116 10.20 1.39 -12.26
CA ARG A 116 9.12 0.50 -11.82
C ARG A 116 9.32 -0.88 -12.47
N VAL A 117 9.26 -1.93 -11.67
CA VAL A 117 9.26 -3.32 -12.17
C VAL A 117 7.86 -3.68 -12.66
N SER A 118 7.75 -4.07 -13.92
CA SER A 118 6.49 -4.45 -14.57
C SER A 118 6.28 -5.97 -14.54
N ALA A 119 7.36 -6.74 -14.64
CA ALA A 119 7.32 -8.20 -14.57
C ALA A 119 8.64 -8.81 -14.12
N VAL A 120 8.57 -9.99 -13.52
CA VAL A 120 9.72 -10.85 -13.26
C VAL A 120 9.47 -12.21 -13.88
N ARG A 121 10.46 -12.75 -14.59
CA ARG A 121 10.42 -14.09 -15.20
C ARG A 121 11.61 -14.92 -14.73
N ARG A 122 11.41 -16.24 -14.70
CA ARG A 122 12.50 -17.20 -14.52
C ARG A 122 13.30 -17.30 -15.82
N THR A 123 14.63 -17.20 -15.74
CA THR A 123 15.52 -17.42 -16.89
C THR A 123 16.70 -18.30 -16.47
N GLY A 124 16.66 -19.58 -16.86
CA GLY A 124 17.65 -20.57 -16.44
C GLY A 124 17.78 -20.62 -14.91
N ALA A 125 18.99 -20.38 -14.40
CA ALA A 125 19.28 -20.41 -12.97
C ALA A 125 18.87 -19.14 -12.20
N GLY A 126 18.49 -18.06 -12.89
CA GLY A 126 18.18 -16.75 -12.29
C GLY A 126 16.85 -16.16 -12.77
N PHE A 127 16.82 -14.84 -12.84
CA PHE A 127 15.64 -14.04 -13.13
C PHE A 127 15.95 -12.95 -14.15
N GLU A 128 14.97 -12.66 -14.99
CA GLU A 128 14.90 -11.44 -15.79
C GLU A 128 13.83 -10.54 -15.17
N VAL A 129 14.19 -9.28 -14.90
CA VAL A 129 13.34 -8.24 -14.32
C VAL A 129 13.08 -7.21 -15.41
N GLU A 130 11.83 -7.09 -15.81
CA GLU A 130 11.34 -6.14 -16.82
C GLU A 130 10.93 -4.85 -16.12
N LEU A 131 11.39 -3.71 -16.65
CA LEU A 131 11.06 -2.38 -16.15
C LEU A 131 10.00 -1.71 -17.03
N ASP A 132 9.25 -0.78 -16.45
CA ASP A 132 8.48 0.20 -17.21
C ASP A 132 9.43 0.99 -18.13
N GLY A 133 9.18 0.93 -19.43
CA GLY A 133 10.08 1.48 -20.46
C GLY A 133 10.80 0.42 -21.30
N GLY A 134 10.67 -0.87 -20.94
CA GLY A 134 11.16 -2.00 -21.74
C GLY A 134 12.58 -2.46 -21.43
N ASP A 135 13.30 -1.72 -20.59
CA ASP A 135 14.61 -2.12 -20.08
C ASP A 135 14.51 -3.42 -19.25
N ARG A 136 15.61 -4.17 -19.23
CA ARG A 136 15.69 -5.46 -18.54
C ARG A 136 16.93 -5.57 -17.69
N LEU A 137 16.78 -6.18 -16.52
CA LEU A 137 17.87 -6.50 -15.61
C LEU A 137 17.93 -8.01 -15.38
N SER A 138 19.13 -8.55 -15.24
CA SER A 138 19.33 -9.94 -14.85
C SER A 138 19.74 -10.03 -13.39
N ALA A 139 19.12 -10.94 -12.65
CA ALA A 139 19.43 -11.16 -11.23
C ALA A 139 19.50 -12.65 -10.91
N ARG A 140 20.39 -13.03 -9.99
CA ARG A 140 20.47 -14.42 -9.50
C ARG A 140 19.43 -14.72 -8.42
N ALA A 141 19.01 -13.69 -7.70
CA ALA A 141 17.97 -13.72 -6.68
C ALA A 141 17.16 -12.42 -6.75
N VAL A 142 15.90 -12.47 -6.34
CA VAL A 142 15.00 -11.33 -6.29
C VAL A 142 14.41 -11.25 -4.88
N VAL A 143 14.50 -10.08 -4.25
CA VAL A 143 13.83 -9.79 -2.98
C VAL A 143 12.72 -8.78 -3.25
N ALA A 144 11.48 -9.21 -3.11
CA ALA A 144 10.32 -8.34 -3.23
C ALA A 144 10.12 -7.57 -1.91
N ALA A 145 10.39 -6.27 -1.96
CA ALA A 145 10.24 -5.34 -0.84
C ALA A 145 9.25 -4.20 -1.16
N SER A 146 8.23 -4.49 -1.97
CA SER A 146 7.19 -3.53 -2.38
C SER A 146 6.10 -3.29 -1.33
N GLY A 147 6.07 -4.10 -0.26
CA GLY A 147 5.12 -3.96 0.85
C GLY A 147 3.66 -4.25 0.45
N THR A 148 2.73 -3.78 1.28
CA THR A 148 1.29 -4.05 1.14
C THR A 148 0.45 -2.81 0.86
N PHE A 149 0.97 -1.60 1.03
CA PHE A 149 0.16 -0.37 0.92
C PHE A 149 0.07 0.21 -0.51
N GLY A 150 0.70 -0.42 -1.50
CA GLY A 150 0.66 0.01 -2.91
C GLY A 150 -0.59 -0.42 -3.68
N ARG A 151 -1.34 -1.41 -3.18
CA ARG A 151 -2.51 -1.99 -3.87
C ARG A 151 -3.78 -1.89 -3.01
N PRO A 152 -4.56 -0.80 -3.14
CA PRO A 152 -5.84 -0.63 -2.45
C PRO A 152 -6.79 -1.81 -2.65
N HIS A 153 -7.38 -2.31 -1.57
CA HIS A 153 -8.37 -3.39 -1.67
C HIS A 153 -9.76 -2.81 -1.83
N ARG A 154 -10.35 -2.93 -3.02
CA ARG A 154 -11.72 -2.49 -3.33
C ARG A 154 -12.63 -3.71 -3.50
N PRO A 155 -13.24 -4.25 -2.43
CA PRO A 155 -14.13 -5.40 -2.52
C PRO A 155 -15.42 -5.01 -3.26
N ALA A 156 -16.05 -5.99 -3.91
CA ALA A 156 -17.43 -5.84 -4.37
C ALA A 156 -18.33 -5.69 -3.13
N LEU A 157 -19.05 -4.58 -3.03
CA LEU A 157 -20.05 -4.32 -1.99
C LEU A 157 -21.43 -4.31 -2.66
N PRO A 158 -22.51 -4.66 -1.94
CA PRO A 158 -23.84 -4.81 -2.53
C PRO A 158 -24.31 -3.54 -3.27
N GLY A 159 -24.50 -3.64 -4.60
CA GLY A 159 -25.00 -2.56 -5.45
C GLY A 159 -24.04 -1.37 -5.64
N LEU A 160 -22.78 -1.49 -5.19
CA LEU A 160 -21.82 -0.38 -5.27
C LEU A 160 -21.54 0.05 -6.72
N GLU A 161 -21.63 -0.90 -7.66
CA GLU A 161 -21.54 -0.66 -9.11
C GLU A 161 -22.68 0.22 -9.66
N GLU A 162 -23.83 0.26 -8.98
CA GLU A 162 -24.98 1.10 -9.34
C GLU A 162 -24.95 2.47 -8.64
N PHE A 163 -24.00 2.68 -7.72
CA PHE A 163 -23.86 3.94 -7.00
C PHE A 163 -23.23 5.01 -7.89
N THR A 164 -23.94 6.13 -8.05
CA THR A 164 -23.53 7.24 -8.93
C THR A 164 -22.86 8.39 -8.19
N GLY A 165 -22.80 8.33 -6.85
CA GLY A 165 -22.05 9.28 -6.03
C GLY A 165 -20.54 9.05 -6.08
N GLN A 166 -19.78 9.83 -5.30
CA GLN A 166 -18.33 9.71 -5.28
C GLN A 166 -17.89 8.46 -4.50
N VAL A 167 -17.03 7.63 -5.09
CA VAL A 167 -16.41 6.50 -4.38
C VAL A 167 -14.90 6.63 -4.44
N LEU A 168 -14.24 6.67 -3.28
CA LEU A 168 -12.79 6.73 -3.16
C LEU A 168 -12.28 5.69 -2.19
N HIS A 169 -11.01 5.29 -2.31
CA HIS A 169 -10.35 4.51 -1.27
C HIS A 169 -9.65 5.45 -0.29
N ALA A 170 -9.38 4.98 0.93
CA ALA A 170 -8.57 5.70 1.91
C ALA A 170 -7.17 6.10 1.37
N ALA A 171 -6.68 5.42 0.33
CA ALA A 171 -5.43 5.74 -0.36
C ALA A 171 -5.49 7.08 -1.13
N ASP A 172 -6.70 7.49 -1.52
CA ASP A 172 -6.97 8.71 -2.29
C ASP A 172 -7.46 9.85 -1.38
N TYR A 173 -7.81 9.55 -0.13
CA TYR A 173 -8.21 10.54 0.86
C TYR A 173 -7.01 11.42 1.27
N ARG A 174 -7.22 12.74 1.38
CA ARG A 174 -6.16 13.71 1.71
C ARG A 174 -6.54 14.67 2.82
N SER A 175 -7.79 15.11 2.87
CA SER A 175 -8.29 16.07 3.86
C SER A 175 -9.82 16.03 3.92
N PRO A 176 -10.44 16.55 4.99
CA PRO A 176 -11.88 16.56 5.16
C PRO A 176 -12.57 17.68 4.37
N ALA A 177 -11.83 18.73 3.99
CA ALA A 177 -12.39 19.95 3.36
C ALA A 177 -13.29 19.71 2.14
N PRO A 178 -12.99 18.77 1.20
CA PRO A 178 -13.90 18.50 0.07
C PRO A 178 -15.26 17.90 0.47
N PHE A 179 -15.39 17.43 1.70
CA PHE A 179 -16.57 16.73 2.23
C PHE A 179 -17.40 17.57 3.20
N THR A 180 -17.00 18.80 3.50
CA THR A 180 -17.72 19.68 4.42
C THR A 180 -19.20 19.80 4.05
N GLY A 181 -20.07 19.57 5.04
CA GLY A 181 -21.53 19.60 4.90
C GLY A 181 -22.14 18.41 4.17
N ARG A 182 -21.34 17.47 3.64
CA ARG A 182 -21.82 16.30 2.91
C ARG A 182 -22.18 15.14 3.84
N ARG A 183 -22.91 14.17 3.29
CA ARG A 183 -23.14 12.85 3.89
C ARG A 183 -22.13 11.86 3.34
N VAL A 184 -21.27 11.36 4.22
CA VAL A 184 -20.17 10.48 3.86
C VAL A 184 -20.29 9.17 4.61
N VAL A 185 -20.17 8.06 3.87
CA VAL A 185 -20.09 6.72 4.46
C VAL A 185 -18.65 6.24 4.41
N VAL A 186 -18.05 5.95 5.56
CA VAL A 186 -16.73 5.33 5.65
C VAL A 186 -16.91 3.83 5.88
N VAL A 187 -16.39 3.00 4.99
CA VAL A 187 -16.52 1.54 5.06
C VAL A 187 -15.23 0.94 5.62
N GLY A 188 -15.31 0.29 6.78
CA GLY A 188 -14.18 -0.40 7.41
C GLY A 188 -14.17 -0.26 8.93
N ALA A 189 -13.33 -1.05 9.61
CA ALA A 189 -13.21 -1.04 11.07
C ALA A 189 -11.75 -1.01 11.57
N GLY A 190 -10.80 -0.79 10.67
CA GLY A 190 -9.37 -0.66 11.01
C GLY A 190 -9.00 0.79 11.32
N ASN A 191 -7.71 1.03 11.60
CA ASN A 191 -7.17 2.35 11.94
C ASN A 191 -7.65 3.43 10.95
N SER A 192 -7.31 3.33 9.66
CA SER A 192 -7.70 4.36 8.68
C SER A 192 -9.21 4.63 8.62
N ALA A 193 -10.06 3.62 8.81
CA ALA A 193 -11.51 3.81 8.79
C ALA A 193 -11.98 4.71 9.95
N VAL A 194 -11.56 4.39 11.17
CA VAL A 194 -11.95 5.15 12.37
C VAL A 194 -11.33 6.54 12.36
N GLN A 195 -10.05 6.65 12.00
CA GLN A 195 -9.35 7.94 11.97
C GLN A 195 -9.99 8.90 10.98
N ILE A 196 -10.24 8.45 9.74
CA ILE A 196 -10.89 9.26 8.69
C ILE A 196 -12.33 9.58 9.07
N ALA A 197 -13.07 8.64 9.63
CA ALA A 197 -14.47 8.88 9.97
C ALA A 197 -14.63 9.90 11.11
N VAL A 198 -13.76 9.85 12.11
CA VAL A 198 -13.75 10.84 13.21
C VAL A 198 -13.30 12.22 12.71
N GLU A 199 -12.25 12.30 11.88
CA GLU A 199 -11.82 13.56 11.27
C GLU A 199 -12.93 14.19 10.39
N LEU A 200 -13.60 13.38 9.57
CA LEU A 200 -14.70 13.86 8.75
C LEU A 200 -15.92 14.30 9.58
N ALA A 201 -16.19 13.64 10.71
CA ALA A 201 -17.34 13.95 11.55
C ALA A 201 -17.28 15.38 12.14
N GLU A 202 -16.11 16.01 12.16
CA GLU A 202 -15.96 17.42 12.57
C GLU A 202 -16.64 18.39 11.60
N THR A 203 -16.78 18.03 10.31
CA THR A 203 -17.30 18.94 9.27
C THR A 203 -18.37 18.34 8.36
N ALA A 204 -18.64 17.03 8.45
CA ALA A 204 -19.56 16.28 7.61
C ALA A 204 -20.51 15.40 8.45
N ARG A 205 -21.61 14.95 7.84
CA ARG A 205 -22.46 13.90 8.42
C ARG A 205 -21.87 12.55 8.05
N VAL A 206 -21.36 11.82 9.05
CA VAL A 206 -20.55 10.62 8.79
C VAL A 206 -21.18 9.38 9.41
N THR A 207 -21.31 8.34 8.58
CA THR A 207 -21.64 6.99 9.02
C THR A 207 -20.43 6.09 8.84
N LEU A 208 -19.99 5.45 9.92
CA LEU A 208 -18.98 4.40 9.91
C LEU A 208 -19.68 3.04 9.73
N ALA A 209 -19.59 2.48 8.53
CA ALA A 209 -20.21 1.21 8.14
C ALA A 209 -19.24 0.04 8.36
N THR A 210 -19.62 -0.92 9.21
CA THR A 210 -18.76 -2.03 9.62
C THR A 210 -19.43 -3.39 9.47
N ARG A 211 -18.65 -4.46 9.26
CA ARG A 211 -19.17 -5.85 9.27
C ARG A 211 -19.25 -6.47 10.66
N GLY A 212 -18.65 -5.82 11.65
CA GLY A 212 -18.51 -6.31 13.01
C GLY A 212 -17.93 -5.21 13.90
N PRO A 213 -17.91 -5.39 15.23
CA PRO A 213 -17.55 -4.33 16.15
C PRO A 213 -16.11 -3.85 15.94
N VAL A 214 -15.91 -2.54 16.07
CA VAL A 214 -14.57 -1.95 16.10
C VAL A 214 -13.84 -2.45 17.34
N LYS A 215 -12.69 -3.07 17.13
CA LYS A 215 -11.82 -3.52 18.22
C LYS A 215 -10.78 -2.46 18.50
N PHE A 216 -10.58 -2.15 19.76
CA PHE A 216 -9.65 -1.14 20.23
C PHE A 216 -8.56 -1.75 21.09
N VAL A 217 -7.36 -1.18 21.03
CA VAL A 217 -6.29 -1.42 21.98
C VAL A 217 -5.75 -0.07 22.45
N ALA A 218 -5.47 0.04 23.74
CA ALA A 218 -4.90 1.25 24.30
C ALA A 218 -3.52 1.51 23.70
N GLN A 219 -3.33 2.68 23.11
CA GLN A 219 -2.05 3.10 22.56
C GLN A 219 -1.02 3.29 23.67
N ARG A 220 -1.45 3.74 24.87
CA ARG A 220 -0.62 3.83 26.06
C ARG A 220 -1.12 2.89 27.16
N VAL A 221 -0.22 2.07 27.68
CA VAL A 221 -0.44 1.15 28.80
C VAL A 221 0.53 1.54 29.91
N LEU A 222 0.03 1.80 31.13
CA LEU A 222 0.85 2.21 32.27
C LEU A 222 1.79 3.41 31.95
N GLY A 223 1.28 4.40 31.23
CA GLY A 223 2.02 5.62 30.87
C GLY A 223 3.06 5.47 29.75
N ARG A 224 3.23 4.27 29.18
CA ARG A 224 4.15 4.02 28.05
C ARG A 224 3.43 3.47 26.84
N ASP A 225 4.00 3.66 25.66
CA ASP A 225 3.44 3.17 24.41
C ASP A 225 3.32 1.64 24.41
N LEU A 226 2.27 1.10 23.76
CA LEU A 226 2.08 -0.33 23.61
C LEU A 226 3.31 -1.02 23.00
N HIS A 227 3.94 -0.40 22.00
CA HIS A 227 5.12 -0.96 21.34
C HIS A 227 6.34 -0.99 22.26
N PHE A 228 6.48 -0.05 23.20
CA PHE A 228 7.53 -0.09 24.22
C PHE A 228 7.43 -1.40 25.02
N TRP A 229 6.22 -1.77 25.45
CA TRP A 229 6.00 -3.02 26.19
C TRP A 229 6.23 -4.26 25.32
N LEU A 230 5.75 -4.26 24.07
CA LEU A 230 5.97 -5.37 23.14
C LEU A 230 7.46 -5.61 22.90
N THR A 231 8.25 -4.53 22.76
CA THR A 231 9.70 -4.62 22.63
C THR A 231 10.35 -5.09 23.94
N ARG A 232 9.98 -4.51 25.08
CA ARG A 232 10.55 -4.84 26.41
C ARG A 232 10.32 -6.30 26.83
N THR A 233 9.19 -6.87 26.43
CA THR A 233 8.79 -8.27 26.71
C THR A 233 9.30 -9.26 25.66
N GLY A 234 9.86 -8.78 24.54
CA GLY A 234 10.32 -9.62 23.43
C GLY A 234 9.22 -10.12 22.49
N LEU A 235 7.94 -9.90 22.82
CA LEU A 235 6.80 -10.31 21.99
C LEU A 235 6.85 -9.73 20.58
N ASP A 236 7.38 -8.53 20.45
CA ASP A 236 7.52 -7.81 19.18
C ASP A 236 8.42 -8.53 18.16
N THR A 237 9.36 -9.36 18.64
CA THR A 237 10.33 -10.10 17.82
C THR A 237 10.07 -11.61 17.80
N ALA A 238 9.16 -12.08 18.66
CA ALA A 238 8.82 -13.48 18.79
C ALA A 238 8.36 -14.03 17.41
N PRO A 239 8.86 -15.21 16.99
CA PRO A 239 8.59 -15.77 15.67
C PRO A 239 7.19 -16.43 15.63
N LEU A 240 6.16 -15.70 16.06
CA LEU A 240 4.79 -16.19 16.15
C LEU A 240 4.11 -16.23 14.77
N GLY A 241 4.62 -15.49 13.79
CA GLY A 241 4.12 -15.51 12.42
C GLY A 241 4.15 -16.91 11.78
N ARG A 242 5.07 -17.79 12.22
CA ARG A 242 5.15 -19.17 11.72
C ARG A 242 3.93 -20.05 12.03
N PHE A 243 3.11 -19.65 13.00
CA PHE A 243 1.90 -20.37 13.41
C PHE A 243 0.62 -19.77 12.81
N LEU A 244 0.73 -18.68 12.05
CA LEU A 244 -0.40 -17.98 11.48
C LEU A 244 -0.48 -18.24 9.99
N SER A 245 -1.56 -18.89 9.55
CA SER A 245 -1.86 -19.01 8.11
C SER A 245 -2.35 -17.69 7.51
N ARG A 246 -2.94 -16.81 8.34
CA ARG A 246 -3.39 -15.46 7.96
C ARG A 246 -3.16 -14.48 9.11
N PRO A 247 -2.67 -13.25 8.85
CA PRO A 247 -2.60 -12.19 9.84
C PRO A 247 -3.96 -11.91 10.49
N PRO A 248 -4.05 -11.78 11.83
CA PRO A 248 -5.24 -11.26 12.46
C PRO A 248 -5.45 -9.78 12.10
N ALA A 249 -6.70 -9.35 12.02
CA ALA A 249 -7.03 -7.93 11.86
C ALA A 249 -6.47 -7.13 13.05
N GLN A 250 -5.71 -6.08 12.75
CA GLN A 250 -5.14 -5.23 13.79
C GLN A 250 -6.24 -4.39 14.44
N PRO A 251 -6.32 -4.36 15.78
CA PRO A 251 -7.21 -3.46 16.49
C PRO A 251 -6.79 -2.00 16.24
N VAL A 252 -7.75 -1.09 16.42
CA VAL A 252 -7.52 0.35 16.35
C VAL A 252 -6.69 0.77 17.57
N LEU A 253 -5.55 1.40 17.33
CA LEU A 253 -4.74 2.03 18.36
C LEU A 253 -5.44 3.32 18.79
N ASP A 254 -5.78 3.40 20.06
CA ASP A 254 -6.60 4.48 20.60
C ASP A 254 -5.99 5.04 21.89
N ASP A 255 -5.85 6.35 21.94
CA ASP A 255 -5.49 7.13 23.13
C ASP A 255 -6.73 7.53 23.95
N GLY A 256 -7.92 7.12 23.50
CA GLY A 256 -9.22 7.38 24.10
C GLY A 256 -10.11 8.24 23.22
N ARG A 257 -9.54 9.01 22.29
CA ARG A 257 -10.30 9.95 21.45
C ARG A 257 -11.30 9.24 20.54
N TYR A 258 -10.91 8.11 19.96
CA TYR A 258 -11.73 7.43 18.96
C TYR A 258 -12.88 6.68 19.61
N ARG A 259 -12.60 6.01 20.73
CA ARG A 259 -13.67 5.37 21.51
C ARG A 259 -14.66 6.39 22.07
N ALA A 260 -14.19 7.55 22.54
CA ALA A 260 -15.06 8.63 23.01
C ALA A 260 -15.93 9.19 21.87
N ALA A 261 -15.36 9.43 20.70
CA ALA A 261 -16.08 9.92 19.52
C ALA A 261 -17.18 8.95 19.06
N LEU A 262 -16.88 7.64 18.99
CA LEU A 262 -17.90 6.64 18.67
C LEU A 262 -18.99 6.53 19.75
N ALA A 263 -18.63 6.64 21.03
CA ALA A 263 -19.60 6.65 22.13
C ALA A 263 -20.52 7.88 22.09
N ALA A 264 -20.03 9.01 21.57
CA ALA A 264 -20.82 10.20 21.32
C ALA A 264 -21.68 10.13 20.05
N GLY A 265 -21.55 9.06 19.24
CA GLY A 265 -22.30 8.89 17.99
C GLY A 265 -21.79 9.77 16.84
N GLN A 266 -20.54 10.24 16.90
CA GLN A 266 -19.92 11.07 15.87
C GLN A 266 -18.54 10.49 15.50
N PRO A 267 -18.45 9.59 14.49
CA PRO A 267 -19.47 9.22 13.51
C PRO A 267 -20.55 8.25 14.03
N GLU A 268 -21.68 8.18 13.32
CA GLU A 268 -22.72 7.17 13.56
C GLU A 268 -22.19 5.78 13.18
N LEU A 269 -22.23 4.82 14.08
CA LEU A 269 -21.82 3.44 13.80
C LEU A 269 -23.02 2.63 13.29
N ARG A 270 -22.92 2.09 12.07
CA ARG A 270 -23.94 1.20 11.50
C ARG A 270 -23.34 -0.11 10.98
N PRO A 271 -24.12 -1.20 10.92
CA PRO A 271 -23.73 -2.36 10.12
C PRO A 271 -23.62 -1.97 8.65
N LEU A 272 -22.82 -2.73 7.89
CA LEU A 272 -22.64 -2.54 6.44
C LEU A 272 -24.00 -2.53 5.73
N PHE A 273 -24.19 -1.57 4.82
CA PHE A 273 -25.37 -1.49 3.95
C PHE A 273 -25.56 -2.78 3.12
N THR A 274 -26.81 -3.07 2.76
CA THR A 274 -27.22 -4.27 2.03
C THR A 274 -27.48 -4.03 0.55
N GLY A 275 -27.49 -2.77 0.12
CA GLY A 275 -27.58 -2.38 -1.29
C GLY A 275 -27.21 -0.91 -1.50
N ALA A 276 -26.89 -0.57 -2.74
CA ALA A 276 -26.69 0.79 -3.20
C ALA A 276 -27.29 0.94 -4.60
N GLY A 277 -27.74 2.15 -4.94
CA GLY A 277 -28.31 2.45 -6.25
C GLY A 277 -28.58 3.93 -6.42
N GLY A 278 -28.12 4.51 -7.53
CA GLY A 278 -28.09 5.96 -7.70
C GLY A 278 -27.25 6.61 -6.59
N THR A 279 -27.78 7.62 -5.90
CA THR A 279 -27.11 8.24 -4.75
C THR A 279 -27.58 7.68 -3.40
N LYS A 280 -28.27 6.52 -3.37
CA LYS A 280 -28.86 5.97 -2.14
C LYS A 280 -28.23 4.66 -1.72
N LEU A 281 -28.11 4.49 -0.41
CA LEU A 281 -27.79 3.24 0.25
C LEU A 281 -29.03 2.66 0.91
N VAL A 282 -29.10 1.34 0.97
CA VAL A 282 -30.12 0.57 1.68
C VAL A 282 -29.47 -0.09 2.89
N TRP A 283 -29.98 0.22 4.08
CA TRP A 283 -29.47 -0.31 5.33
C TRP A 283 -30.17 -1.62 5.72
N PRO A 284 -29.60 -2.44 6.63
CA PRO A 284 -30.19 -3.71 7.04
C PRO A 284 -31.59 -3.59 7.67
N ASP A 285 -31.91 -2.44 8.26
CA ASP A 285 -33.23 -2.11 8.82
C ASP A 285 -34.27 -1.70 7.75
N GLY A 286 -33.87 -1.71 6.47
CA GLY A 286 -34.71 -1.30 5.34
C GLY A 286 -34.72 0.21 5.07
N GLN A 287 -34.09 1.03 5.93
CA GLN A 287 -33.98 2.46 5.69
C GLN A 287 -33.17 2.74 4.44
N ARG A 288 -33.57 3.81 3.74
CA ARG A 288 -32.85 4.31 2.58
C ARG A 288 -32.28 5.68 2.91
N GLU A 289 -30.98 5.81 2.74
CA GLU A 289 -30.27 7.05 3.00
C GLU A 289 -29.59 7.50 1.72
N GLU A 290 -29.69 8.78 1.43
CA GLU A 290 -29.01 9.36 0.30
C GLU A 290 -27.61 9.80 0.77
N VAL A 291 -26.58 9.59 -0.04
CA VAL A 291 -25.17 9.68 0.35
C VAL A 291 -24.39 10.34 -0.78
N ASP A 292 -23.52 11.28 -0.42
CA ASP A 292 -22.76 12.05 -1.41
C ASP A 292 -21.43 11.37 -1.76
N ALA A 293 -20.81 10.71 -0.78
CA ALA A 293 -19.55 10.00 -0.96
C ALA A 293 -19.40 8.74 -0.10
N ILE A 294 -18.67 7.77 -0.63
CA ILE A 294 -18.26 6.55 0.07
C ILE A 294 -16.73 6.50 0.10
N VAL A 295 -16.15 6.45 1.30
CA VAL A 295 -14.72 6.21 1.53
C VAL A 295 -14.51 4.74 1.89
N LEU A 296 -13.90 3.99 0.98
CA LEU A 296 -13.49 2.61 1.21
C LEU A 296 -12.20 2.60 2.03
N ALA A 297 -12.30 2.36 3.33
CA ALA A 297 -11.18 2.10 4.23
C ALA A 297 -11.02 0.59 4.46
N THR A 298 -11.04 -0.15 3.35
CA THR A 298 -11.12 -1.62 3.29
C THR A 298 -9.76 -2.32 3.29
N GLY A 299 -8.69 -1.57 3.55
CA GLY A 299 -7.33 -2.08 3.65
C GLY A 299 -6.66 -2.25 2.29
N TYR A 300 -5.58 -3.03 2.25
CA TYR A 300 -4.76 -3.20 1.06
C TYR A 300 -4.45 -4.68 0.80
N ARG A 301 -3.73 -4.95 -0.30
CA ARG A 301 -3.18 -6.27 -0.65
C ARG A 301 -1.68 -6.14 -0.95
N PRO A 302 -0.90 -7.21 -0.82
CA PRO A 302 0.50 -7.22 -1.27
C PRO A 302 0.64 -6.65 -2.68
N ASP A 303 1.55 -5.69 -2.84
CA ASP A 303 1.81 -5.05 -4.14
C ASP A 303 2.81 -5.90 -4.93
N LEU A 304 2.34 -7.06 -5.39
CA LEU A 304 3.16 -8.07 -6.06
C LEU A 304 2.68 -8.50 -7.47
N PRO A 305 1.82 -7.77 -8.21
CA PRO A 305 1.30 -8.26 -9.50
C PRO A 305 2.41 -8.52 -10.54
N TYR A 306 3.54 -7.84 -10.44
CA TYR A 306 4.71 -8.05 -11.30
C TYR A 306 5.36 -9.45 -11.13
N LEU A 307 5.03 -10.19 -10.06
CA LEU A 307 5.47 -11.57 -9.84
C LEU A 307 4.50 -12.62 -10.39
N ALA A 308 3.35 -12.23 -10.96
CA ALA A 308 2.32 -13.17 -11.40
C ALA A 308 2.78 -14.15 -12.50
N ARG A 309 3.89 -13.85 -13.19
CA ARG A 309 4.51 -14.73 -14.21
C ARG A 309 5.47 -15.76 -13.62
N LEU A 310 5.67 -15.78 -12.29
CA LEU A 310 6.46 -16.78 -11.60
C LEU A 310 5.52 -17.82 -10.98
N ASP A 311 5.43 -18.98 -11.63
CA ASP A 311 4.59 -20.07 -11.16
C ASP A 311 4.94 -20.46 -9.70
N GLY A 312 3.91 -20.45 -8.85
CA GLY A 312 4.06 -20.76 -7.43
C GLY A 312 4.62 -19.63 -6.55
N ALA A 313 4.87 -18.42 -7.09
CA ALA A 313 5.24 -17.27 -6.28
C ALA A 313 4.06 -16.73 -5.46
N LEU A 314 2.86 -16.68 -6.06
CA LEU A 314 1.64 -16.15 -5.46
C LEU A 314 0.54 -17.24 -5.40
N ASP A 315 -0.46 -17.06 -4.55
CA ASP A 315 -1.70 -17.82 -4.58
C ASP A 315 -2.77 -17.19 -5.49
N ALA A 316 -3.99 -17.73 -5.46
CA ALA A 316 -5.08 -17.29 -6.33
C ALA A 316 -5.57 -15.87 -5.98
N GLU A 317 -5.37 -15.48 -4.72
CA GLU A 317 -5.71 -14.16 -4.18
C GLU A 317 -4.60 -13.13 -4.45
N GLY A 318 -3.44 -13.59 -4.92
CA GLY A 318 -2.25 -12.77 -5.19
C GLY A 318 -1.38 -12.56 -3.95
N ASP A 319 -1.59 -13.32 -2.88
CA ASP A 319 -0.77 -13.29 -1.69
C ASP A 319 0.51 -14.14 -1.89
N PRO A 320 1.66 -13.72 -1.32
CA PRO A 320 2.93 -14.40 -1.53
C PRO A 320 3.01 -15.75 -0.82
N ARG A 321 3.46 -16.78 -1.54
CA ARG A 321 3.72 -18.12 -0.98
C ARG A 321 5.11 -18.17 -0.38
N HIS A 322 5.22 -17.98 0.94
CA HIS A 322 6.50 -17.94 1.63
C HIS A 322 6.51 -18.62 2.99
N ARG A 323 7.70 -18.89 3.52
CA ARG A 323 7.95 -19.25 4.91
C ARG A 323 9.04 -18.33 5.48
N GLU A 324 8.65 -17.48 6.44
CA GLU A 324 9.55 -16.46 7.02
C GLU A 324 10.20 -15.55 5.97
N GLY A 325 9.48 -15.21 4.90
CA GLY A 325 9.96 -14.40 3.78
C GLY A 325 10.66 -15.16 2.65
N LEU A 326 11.04 -16.43 2.80
CA LEU A 326 11.56 -17.20 1.65
C LEU A 326 10.43 -17.80 0.83
N ALA A 327 10.44 -17.61 -0.49
CA ALA A 327 9.44 -18.23 -1.36
C ALA A 327 9.50 -19.76 -1.28
N THR A 328 8.35 -20.43 -1.16
CA THR A 328 8.32 -21.90 -0.97
C THR A 328 8.57 -22.66 -2.25
N ASN A 329 8.17 -22.10 -3.40
CA ASN A 329 8.17 -22.80 -4.69
C ASN A 329 9.10 -22.18 -5.73
N VAL A 330 9.69 -21.02 -5.43
CA VAL A 330 10.54 -20.27 -6.39
C VAL A 330 11.92 -20.04 -5.77
N PRO A 331 12.88 -20.97 -5.97
CA PRO A 331 14.23 -20.82 -5.43
C PRO A 331 14.90 -19.54 -5.92
N GLY A 332 15.43 -18.73 -4.99
CA GLY A 332 16.05 -17.43 -5.25
C GLY A 332 15.08 -16.25 -5.15
N LEU A 333 13.78 -16.48 -4.94
CA LEU A 333 12.81 -15.43 -4.61
C LEU A 333 12.62 -15.33 -3.09
N ALA A 334 12.57 -14.12 -2.59
CA ALA A 334 12.23 -13.82 -1.20
C ALA A 334 11.37 -12.55 -1.10
N PHE A 335 10.81 -12.33 0.07
CA PHE A 335 9.93 -11.23 0.42
C PHE A 335 10.40 -10.58 1.72
N VAL A 336 10.27 -9.26 1.82
CA VAL A 336 10.56 -8.48 3.02
C VAL A 336 9.49 -7.41 3.19
N GLY A 337 9.10 -7.14 4.45
CA GLY A 337 8.13 -6.10 4.78
C GLY A 337 6.67 -6.55 4.72
N LEU A 338 6.41 -7.86 4.79
CA LEU A 338 5.05 -8.42 4.86
C LEU A 338 4.53 -8.46 6.31
N GLU A 339 3.22 -8.30 6.47
CA GLU A 339 2.59 -8.42 7.79
C GLU A 339 2.80 -9.82 8.35
N TRP A 340 3.22 -9.92 9.61
CA TRP A 340 3.47 -11.20 10.27
C TRP A 340 4.43 -12.14 9.52
N GLN A 341 5.29 -11.62 8.63
CA GLN A 341 6.26 -12.40 7.86
C GLN A 341 7.03 -13.38 8.76
N ARG A 342 7.50 -12.90 9.91
CA ARG A 342 8.09 -13.70 10.98
C ARG A 342 7.51 -13.36 12.34
N SER A 343 7.33 -12.07 12.62
CA SER A 343 6.94 -11.50 13.90
C SER A 343 5.94 -10.34 13.75
N LEU A 344 5.42 -9.85 14.87
CA LEU A 344 4.53 -8.68 14.92
C LEU A 344 5.11 -7.44 14.21
N SER A 345 6.42 -7.21 14.34
CA SER A 345 7.10 -6.02 13.82
C SER A 345 7.56 -6.11 12.36
N SER A 346 7.32 -7.23 11.67
CA SER A 346 7.96 -7.54 10.38
C SER A 346 7.74 -6.48 9.28
N ASN A 347 6.55 -5.87 9.22
CA ASN A 347 6.17 -4.84 8.25
C ASN A 347 6.44 -3.41 8.74
N SER A 348 7.17 -3.24 9.84
CA SER A 348 7.45 -1.94 10.45
C SER A 348 8.94 -1.60 10.40
N LEU A 349 9.29 -0.32 10.48
CA LEU A 349 10.69 0.12 10.60
C LEU A 349 11.42 -0.50 11.80
N ARG A 350 10.67 -0.83 12.87
CA ARG A 350 11.21 -1.46 14.08
C ARG A 350 11.66 -2.90 13.86
N GLY A 351 11.14 -3.59 12.84
CA GLY A 351 11.34 -5.03 12.62
C GLY A 351 11.92 -5.43 11.28
N VAL A 352 11.63 -4.69 10.21
CA VAL A 352 11.95 -5.07 8.83
C VAL A 352 13.45 -5.31 8.59
N GLY A 353 14.33 -4.56 9.27
CA GLY A 353 15.78 -4.75 9.16
C GLY A 353 16.26 -6.14 9.58
N ARG A 354 15.68 -6.71 10.65
CA ARG A 354 16.04 -8.06 11.13
C ARG A 354 15.60 -9.14 10.14
N ASP A 355 14.45 -8.92 9.51
CA ASP A 355 13.94 -9.84 8.50
C ASP A 355 14.78 -9.75 7.21
N ALA A 356 15.18 -8.54 6.80
CA ALA A 356 16.08 -8.31 5.67
C ALA A 356 17.45 -8.98 5.89
N GLU A 357 18.06 -8.82 7.06
CA GLU A 357 19.34 -9.45 7.42
C GLU A 357 19.26 -10.98 7.33
N ARG A 358 18.19 -11.57 7.87
CA ARG A 358 17.96 -13.01 7.80
C ARG A 358 17.78 -13.50 6.36
N ILE A 359 17.01 -12.78 5.54
CA ILE A 359 16.80 -13.12 4.13
C ILE A 359 18.11 -13.02 3.36
N ALA A 360 18.89 -11.95 3.55
CA ALA A 360 20.20 -11.78 2.94
C ALA A 360 21.13 -12.97 3.28
N TRP A 361 21.22 -13.33 4.56
CA TRP A 361 22.03 -14.48 5.00
C TRP A 361 21.58 -15.81 4.37
N ARG A 362 20.26 -16.06 4.33
CA ARG A 362 19.72 -17.30 3.73
C ARG A 362 19.89 -17.36 2.21
N LEU A 363 19.92 -16.23 1.52
CA LEU A 363 20.17 -16.17 0.07
C LEU A 363 21.67 -16.20 -0.26
N ALA A 364 22.55 -15.71 0.61
CA ALA A 364 23.99 -15.65 0.36
C ALA A 364 24.63 -17.04 0.18
N ALA A 365 24.29 -18.00 1.03
CA ALA A 365 24.92 -19.33 1.00
C ALA A 365 24.67 -20.14 -0.30
N PRO A 366 23.46 -20.13 -0.90
CA PRO A 366 23.24 -20.69 -2.23
C PRO A 366 23.91 -19.91 -3.36
N LEU A 367 24.03 -18.59 -3.24
CA LEU A 367 24.64 -17.72 -4.26
C LEU A 367 26.17 -17.82 -4.29
N ALA A 368 26.81 -18.18 -3.17
CA ALA A 368 28.26 -18.38 -3.13
C ALA A 368 28.72 -19.72 -3.77
N ARG A 369 27.81 -20.69 -3.94
CA ARG A 369 28.12 -22.05 -4.44
C ARG A 369 27.92 -22.24 -5.95
N ARG A 370 27.45 -21.20 -6.65
CA ARG A 370 27.29 -21.17 -8.11
C ARG A 370 27.96 -19.91 -8.63
#